data_AF-A0A372LX88-F1
#
_entry.id   AF-A0A372LX88-F1
#
_cell.length_a   1.000
_cell.length_b   1.000
_cell.length_c   1.000
_cell.angle_alpha   90.00
_cell.angle_beta   90.00
_cell.angle_gamma   90.00
#
_symmetry.space_group_name_H-M   'P 1'
#
loop_
_entity.id
_entity.type
_entity.pdbx_description
1 polymer ?
#
loop_
_entity_poly.entity_id
_entity_poly.type
_entity_poly.pdbx_seq_one_letter_code
_entity_poly.pdbx_strand_id
1 'polypeptide(L)'
;MRLGVQMVEWTGKFAYQQVADDLRRRIADEEFADTGQLPSLAQLQKTYDVTVTVARQAIRQLTTDGLAVSHQGKGAFLTPDAGRAALSVDPVGTVVELREEVAQLRTEVGELRHRVETLEGS
;
A
#
# COMPACT_ATOMS: atom_id res chain seq x y z
N MET A 1 20.34 13.04 -1.91
CA MET A 1 18.99 12.44 -1.76
C MET A 1 17.96 13.54 -1.71
N ARG A 2 17.09 13.64 -2.73
CA ARG A 2 15.94 14.55 -2.70
C ARG A 2 14.80 13.83 -1.98
N LEU A 3 14.45 14.24 -0.76
CA LEU A 3 13.10 13.99 -0.25
C LEU A 3 12.21 15.00 -0.98
N GLY A 4 11.71 14.60 -2.15
CA GLY A 4 10.67 15.36 -2.84
C GLY A 4 9.43 15.35 -1.95
N VAL A 5 8.83 16.52 -1.75
CA VAL A 5 7.54 16.64 -1.07
C VAL A 5 6.52 15.85 -1.89
N GLN A 6 5.91 14.84 -1.28
CA GLN A 6 4.85 14.01 -1.85
C GLN A 6 3.54 14.78 -1.71
N MET A 7 3.24 15.70 -2.62
CA MET A 7 2.03 16.52 -2.52
C MET A 7 0.77 15.66 -2.68
N VAL A 8 -0.17 15.78 -1.75
CA VAL A 8 -1.50 15.19 -1.88
C VAL A 8 -2.23 15.86 -3.04
N GLU A 9 -2.73 15.08 -3.99
CA GLU A 9 -3.40 15.60 -5.19
C GLU A 9 -4.89 15.82 -4.94
N TRP A 10 -5.49 16.83 -5.58
CA TRP A 10 -6.94 17.06 -5.52
C TRP A 10 -7.69 16.09 -6.44
N THR A 11 -7.76 14.82 -6.04
CA THR A 11 -8.31 13.70 -6.83
C THR A 11 -9.75 13.34 -6.46
N GLY A 12 -10.40 14.11 -5.57
CA GLY A 12 -11.71 13.78 -5.00
C GLY A 12 -11.64 12.80 -3.81
N LYS A 13 -10.48 12.19 -3.55
CA LYS A 13 -10.19 11.40 -2.35
C LYS A 13 -9.70 12.31 -1.21
N PHE A 14 -10.18 12.09 0.01
CA PHE A 14 -9.76 12.94 1.15
C PHE A 14 -8.25 12.84 1.39
N ALA A 15 -7.61 13.96 1.72
CA ALA A 15 -6.16 14.04 1.86
C ALA A 15 -5.57 13.01 2.84
N TYR A 16 -6.26 12.73 3.94
CA TYR A 16 -5.81 11.75 4.92
C TYR A 16 -5.83 10.31 4.38
N GLN A 17 -6.73 10.01 3.45
CA GLN A 17 -6.82 8.68 2.85
C GLN A 17 -5.63 8.47 1.91
N GLN A 18 -5.28 9.47 1.10
CA GLN A 18 -4.11 9.39 0.22
C GLN A 18 -2.81 9.17 1.02
N VAL A 19 -2.64 9.90 2.13
CA VAL A 19 -1.49 9.69 3.03
C VAL A 19 -1.53 8.28 3.65
N ALA A 20 -2.70 7.79 4.06
CA ALA A 20 -2.83 6.45 4.62
C ALA A 20 -2.48 5.37 3.58
N ASP A 21 -2.97 5.49 2.34
CA ASP A 21 -2.69 4.52 1.27
C ASP A 21 -1.19 4.47 0.94
N ASP A 22 -0.54 5.65 0.87
CA ASP A 22 0.88 5.71 0.65
C ASP A 22 1.65 5.04 1.79
N LEU A 23 1.27 5.30 3.04
CA LEU A 23 1.86 4.63 4.18
C LEU A 23 1.60 3.11 4.16
N ARG A 24 0.45 2.63 3.70
CA ARG A 24 0.20 1.18 3.55
C ARG A 24 1.16 0.55 2.56
N ARG A 25 1.38 1.18 1.40
CA ARG A 25 2.36 0.70 0.40
C ARG A 25 3.76 0.63 1.01
N ARG A 26 4.19 1.68 1.71
CA ARG A 26 5.50 1.72 2.38
C ARG A 26 5.65 0.68 3.49
N ILE A 27 4.56 0.34 4.20
CA ILE A 27 4.53 -0.75 5.17
C ILE A 27 4.66 -2.11 4.47
N ALA A 28 3.97 -2.30 3.35
CA ALA A 28 4.07 -3.51 2.54
C ALA A 28 5.47 -3.70 1.95
N ASP A 29 6.14 -2.60 1.58
CA ASP A 29 7.53 -2.56 1.10
C ASP A 29 8.57 -2.70 2.24
N GLU A 30 8.13 -3.01 3.47
CA GLU A 30 8.97 -3.20 4.67
C GLU A 30 9.82 -1.96 5.05
N GLU A 31 9.48 -0.76 4.57
CA GLU A 31 10.30 0.45 4.77
C GLU A 31 10.47 0.84 6.26
N PHE A 32 9.52 0.45 7.12
CA PHE A 32 9.57 0.73 8.55
C PHE A 32 9.92 -0.50 9.41
N ALA A 33 10.27 -1.64 8.81
CA ALA A 33 10.51 -2.88 9.54
C ALA A 33 11.65 -2.78 10.55
N ASP A 34 12.73 -2.07 10.21
CA ASP A 34 13.92 -1.92 11.07
C ASP A 34 13.63 -1.25 12.42
N THR A 35 12.75 -0.24 12.41
CA THR A 35 12.41 0.53 13.62
C THR A 35 11.06 0.12 14.20
N GLY A 36 10.20 -0.49 13.38
CA GLY A 36 8.79 -0.71 13.67
C GLY A 36 8.00 0.58 13.91
N GLN A 37 8.58 1.77 13.68
CA GLN A 37 7.98 3.05 14.05
C GLN A 37 7.55 3.84 12.81
N LEU A 38 6.30 4.29 12.80
CA LEU A 38 5.80 5.18 11.76
C LEU A 38 6.37 6.59 11.91
N PRO A 39 6.49 7.35 10.80
CA PRO A 39 6.90 8.74 10.86
C PRO A 39 6.01 9.56 11.79
N SER A 40 6.62 10.49 12.53
CA SER A 40 5.90 11.41 13.40
C SER A 40 4.95 12.32 12.61
N LEU A 41 3.93 12.86 13.28
CA LEU A 41 2.99 13.80 12.65
C LEU A 41 3.69 15.00 12.00
N ALA A 42 4.80 15.48 12.57
CA ALA A 42 5.58 16.58 12.01
C ALA A 42 6.33 16.17 10.74
N GLN A 43 6.89 14.95 10.71
CA GLN A 43 7.50 14.39 9.51
C GLN A 43 6.45 14.19 8.41
N LEU A 44 5.27 13.67 8.74
CA LEU A 44 4.18 13.50 7.77
C LEU A 44 3.71 14.85 7.19
N GLN A 45 3.56 15.88 8.02
CA GLN A 45 3.22 17.23 7.51
C GLN A 45 4.26 17.72 6.51
N LYS A 46 5.55 17.57 6.82
CA LYS A 46 6.63 18.02 5.96
C LYS A 46 6.74 17.19 4.67
N THR A 47 6.55 15.88 4.77
CA THR A 47 6.66 14.97 3.61
C THR A 47 5.48 15.15 2.67
N TYR A 48 4.26 15.30 3.19
CA TYR A 48 3.04 15.30 2.38
C TYR A 48 2.41 16.68 2.15
N ASP A 49 2.99 17.74 2.73
CA ASP A 49 2.44 19.10 2.76
C ASP A 49 0.99 19.15 3.27
N VAL A 50 0.72 18.42 4.35
CA VAL A 50 -0.62 18.31 4.95
C VAL A 50 -0.69 18.99 6.31
N THR A 51 -1.90 19.22 6.80
CA THR A 51 -2.11 19.69 8.18
C THR A 51 -1.86 18.57 9.20
N VAL A 52 -1.57 18.94 10.45
CA VAL A 52 -1.44 17.98 11.57
C VAL A 52 -2.69 17.11 11.75
N THR A 53 -3.88 17.66 11.46
CA THR A 53 -5.15 16.94 11.55
C THR A 53 -5.25 15.86 10.49
N VAL A 54 -4.84 16.16 9.26
CA VAL A 54 -4.79 15.19 8.16
C VAL A 54 -3.79 14.08 8.45
N ALA A 55 -2.57 14.42 8.89
CA ALA A 55 -1.56 13.45 9.29
C ALA A 55 -2.06 12.55 10.44
N ARG A 56 -2.71 13.13 11.45
CA ARG A 56 -3.29 12.38 12.57
C ARG A 56 -4.38 11.43 12.11
N GLN A 57 -5.25 11.88 11.21
CA GLN A 57 -6.32 11.05 10.67
C GLN A 57 -5.78 9.89 9.82
N ALA A 58 -4.69 10.10 9.07
CA ALA A 58 -4.02 9.04 8.32
C ALA A 58 -3.48 7.95 9.26
N ILE A 59 -2.77 8.34 10.33
CA ILE A 59 -2.30 7.40 11.37
C ILE A 59 -3.47 6.68 12.03
N ARG A 60 -4.56 7.39 12.35
CA ARG A 60 -5.77 6.79 12.93
C ARG A 60 -6.40 5.75 12.00
N GLN A 61 -6.38 5.99 10.69
CA GLN A 61 -6.85 5.02 9.71
C GLN A 61 -6.00 3.74 9.76
N LEU A 62 -4.66 3.85 9.74
CA LEU A 62 -3.78 2.68 9.85
C LEU A 62 -3.98 1.90 11.16
N THR A 63 -4.28 2.59 12.26
CA THR A 63 -4.63 1.93 13.53
C THR A 63 -5.99 1.23 13.47
N THR A 64 -6.96 1.80 12.77
CA THR A 64 -8.27 1.17 12.55
C THR A 64 -8.15 -0.06 11.66
N ASP A 65 -7.25 -0.02 10.68
CA ASP A 65 -6.93 -1.14 9.78
C ASP A 65 -6.09 -2.22 10.45
N GLY A 66 -5.71 -2.06 11.73
CA GLY A 66 -4.92 -3.04 12.49
C GLY A 66 -3.42 -3.09 12.12
N LEU A 67 -2.95 -2.14 11.32
CA LEU A 67 -1.56 -2.08 10.83
C LEU A 67 -0.62 -1.40 11.84
N ALA A 68 -1.16 -0.57 12.73
CA ALA A 68 -0.34 0.18 13.69
C ALA A 68 -1.04 0.41 15.04
N VAL A 69 -0.26 0.53 16.11
CA VAL A 69 -0.72 0.88 17.45
C VAL A 69 -0.12 2.22 17.87
N SER A 70 -0.98 3.15 18.27
CA SER A 70 -0.57 4.46 18.79
C SER A 70 -0.20 4.37 20.26
N HIS A 71 1.02 4.78 20.60
CA HIS A 71 1.50 4.91 21.97
C HIS A 71 1.56 6.39 22.36
N GLN A 72 0.81 6.78 23.39
CA GLN A 72 0.73 8.16 23.83
C GLN A 72 2.13 8.71 24.15
N GLY A 73 2.50 9.83 23.52
CA GLY A 73 3.80 10.48 23.69
C GLY A 73 4.99 9.78 23.02
N LYS A 74 4.83 8.59 22.44
CA LYS A 74 5.91 7.81 21.81
C LYS A 74 5.74 7.63 20.29
N GLY A 75 4.57 7.93 19.74
CA GLY A 75 4.28 7.80 18.31
C GLY A 75 3.49 6.53 17.99
N ALA A 76 3.44 6.17 16.71
CA ALA A 76 2.72 4.98 16.23
C ALA A 76 3.71 3.90 15.79
N PHE A 77 3.42 2.65 16.11
CA PHE A 77 4.29 1.51 15.82
C PHE A 77 3.52 0.44 15.06
N LEU A 78 4.19 -0.29 14.17
CA LEU A 78 3.61 -1.38 13.40
C LEU A 78 3.18 -2.53 14.32
N THR A 79 2.11 -3.22 13.94
CA THR A 79 1.76 -4.53 14.51
C THR A 79 2.69 -5.61 13.96
N PRO A 80 2.83 -6.76 14.66
CA PRO A 80 3.70 -7.85 14.21
C PRO A 80 3.38 -8.34 12.79
N ASP A 81 2.11 -8.32 12.39
CA ASP A 81 1.63 -8.76 11.08
C ASP A 81 1.40 -7.62 10.09
N ALA A 82 1.85 -6.38 10.41
CA ALA A 82 1.51 -5.20 9.63
C ALA A 82 1.91 -5.28 8.15
N GLY A 83 3.09 -5.82 7.81
CA GLY A 83 3.53 -5.98 6.42
C GLY A 83 2.60 -6.89 5.63
N ARG A 84 2.27 -8.06 6.19
CA ARG A 84 1.36 -9.04 5.57
C ARG A 84 -0.07 -8.54 5.49
N ALA A 85 -0.53 -7.83 6.52
CA ALA A 85 -1.85 -7.21 6.56
C ALA A 85 -1.95 -6.04 5.57
N ALA A 86 -0.90 -5.25 5.38
CA ALA A 86 -0.88 -4.15 4.41
C ALA A 86 -1.09 -4.65 2.97
N LEU A 87 -0.50 -5.80 2.61
CA LEU A 87 -0.71 -6.47 1.32
C LEU A 87 -2.16 -6.90 1.08
N SER A 88 -2.95 -7.09 2.14
CA SER A 88 -4.34 -7.54 2.05
C SER A 88 -5.38 -6.42 2.21
N VAL A 89 -4.95 -5.20 2.57
CA VAL A 89 -5.82 -4.03 2.81
C VAL A 89 -5.86 -3.08 1.60
N ASP A 90 -5.14 -3.36 0.50
CA ASP A 90 -5.23 -2.57 -0.74
C ASP A 90 -6.06 -3.28 -1.83
N PRO A 91 -7.41 -3.18 -1.79
CA PRO A 91 -8.26 -3.86 -2.75
C PRO A 91 -8.05 -3.40 -4.20
N VAL A 92 -7.47 -2.22 -4.44
CA VAL A 92 -7.23 -1.75 -5.81
C VAL A 92 -5.95 -2.37 -6.37
N GLY A 93 -4.85 -2.33 -5.63
CA GLY A 93 -3.59 -2.98 -5.95
C GLY A 93 -3.76 -4.49 -6.08
N THR A 94 -4.44 -5.14 -5.14
CA THR A 94 -4.76 -6.57 -5.24
C THR A 94 -5.60 -6.88 -6.48
N VAL A 95 -6.58 -6.04 -6.85
CA VAL A 95 -7.38 -6.25 -8.07
C VAL A 95 -6.55 -6.05 -9.34
N VAL A 96 -5.59 -5.13 -9.34
CA VAL A 96 -4.68 -4.93 -10.48
C VAL A 96 -3.77 -6.15 -10.65
N GLU A 97 -3.12 -6.60 -9.58
CA GLU A 97 -2.21 -7.76 -9.60
C GLU A 97 -2.95 -9.05 -10.02
N LEU A 98 -4.14 -9.29 -9.48
CA LEU A 98 -4.98 -10.43 -9.89
C LEU A 98 -5.40 -10.35 -11.37
N ARG A 99 -5.62 -9.14 -11.91
CA ARG A 99 -5.98 -8.96 -13.33
C ARG A 99 -4.79 -9.27 -14.25
N GLU A 100 -3.58 -8.91 -13.84
CA GLU A 100 -2.35 -9.22 -14.56
C GLU A 100 -2.10 -10.74 -14.57
N GLU A 101 -2.17 -11.40 -13.42
CA GLU A 101 -2.07 -12.86 -13.29
C GLU A 101 -3.11 -13.59 -14.16
N VAL A 102 -4.37 -13.14 -14.16
CA VAL A 102 -5.42 -13.73 -15.01
C VAL A 102 -5.14 -13.51 -16.50
N ALA A 103 -4.55 -12.38 -16.88
CA ALA A 103 -4.18 -12.11 -18.27
C ALA A 103 -3.04 -13.03 -18.74
N GLN A 104 -2.05 -13.28 -17.88
CA GLN A 104 -0.96 -14.22 -18.14
C GLN A 104 -1.50 -15.65 -18.33
N LEU A 105 -2.30 -16.15 -17.39
CA LEU A 105 -2.89 -17.49 -17.48
C LEU A 105 -3.74 -17.67 -18.75
N ARG A 106 -4.51 -16.64 -19.16
CA ARG A 106 -5.28 -16.70 -20.41
C ARG A 106 -4.40 -16.81 -21.65
N THR A 107 -3.25 -16.15 -21.63
CA THR A 107 -2.27 -16.21 -22.73
C THR A 107 -1.66 -17.60 -22.80
N GLU A 108 -1.17 -18.14 -21.67
CA GLU A 108 -0.59 -19.48 -21.60
C GLU A 108 -1.59 -20.58 -22.01
N VAL A 109 -2.86 -20.47 -21.58
CA VAL A 109 -3.92 -21.40 -22.00
C VAL A 109 -4.16 -21.33 -23.52
N GLY A 110 -4.08 -20.14 -24.12
CA GLY A 110 -4.17 -19.97 -25.57
C GLY A 110 -3.02 -20.66 -26.31
N GLU A 111 -1.79 -20.49 -25.82
CA GLU A 111 -0.60 -21.13 -26.38
C GLU A 111 -0.66 -22.66 -26.24
N LEU A 112 -1.06 -23.15 -25.07
CA LEU A 112 -1.21 -24.58 -24.83
C LEU A 112 -2.24 -25.21 -25.75
N ARG A 113 -3.39 -24.55 -25.93
CA ARG A 113 -4.43 -25.01 -26.86
C ARG A 113 -3.91 -25.08 -28.30
N HIS A 114 -3.18 -24.06 -28.75
CA HIS A 114 -2.63 -24.04 -30.10
C HIS A 114 -1.60 -25.17 -30.33
N ARG A 115 -0.79 -25.48 -29.31
CA ARG A 115 0.14 -26.62 -29.34
C ARG A 115 -0.58 -27.95 -29.44
N VAL A 116 -1.68 -28.13 -28.71
CA VAL A 116 -2.51 -29.36 -28.77
C VAL A 116 -3.13 -29.52 -30.17
N GLU A 117 -3.71 -28.46 -30.73
CA GLU A 117 -4.28 -28.48 -32.09
C GLU A 117 -3.24 -28.87 -33.15
N THR A 118 -1.99 -28.45 -32.98
CA THR A 118 -0.88 -28.80 -33.90
C THR A 118 -0.45 -30.26 -33.76
N LEU A 119 -0.49 -30.82 -32.55
CA LEU A 119 -0.11 -32.21 -32.27
C LEU A 119 -1.21 -33.20 -32.66
N GLU A 120 -2.48 -32.86 -32.44
CA GLU A 120 -3.63 -33.71 -32.81
C GLU A 120 -3.92 -33.69 -34.33
N GLY A 121 -3.36 -32.72 -35.06
CA GLY A 121 -3.47 -32.61 -36.52
C GLY A 121 -2.40 -33.34 -37.34
N SER A 122 -1.43 -34.01 -36.70
CA SER A 122 -0.41 -34.87 -37.32
C SER A 122 -0.71 -36.36 -37.13
#